data_AF-A0A8H8CQJ6-F1
#
_entry.id   AF-A0A8H8CQJ6-F1
#
_cell.length_a   1.000
_cell.length_b   1.000
_cell.length_c   1.000
_cell.angle_alpha   90.00
_cell.angle_beta   90.00
_cell.angle_gamma   90.00
#
_symmetry.space_group_name_H-M   'P 1'
#
loop_
_entity.id
_entity.type
_entity.pdbx_description
1 polymer ?
#
loop_
_entity_poly.entity_id
_entity_poly.type
_entity_poly.pdbx_seq_one_letter_code
_entity_poly.pdbx_strand_id
1 'polypeptide(L)'
;MPPKPSKSSPPTHKPTWKDNKGKPKQQPSTAERLRRFFTSLCAQIDGGHFSNAVKTCDKILRLDPTDADARQTKLFLLLQTEQYNAALNLIATDNTHAYEKAYSLYRLQRESEARNILESIKGERGENDRGIVHLEAQLARNSFLEGSYQEAFDLYNDLLDTAEADSEEHSDILTNLQASQRHLDFINTGFLHALDALPNSITSTLESAPPPSQQQSTAAVIASASALAGSSNERQSAIPVVKKVRKSRIPAGVIPGVTPPPDPERWLKKSERSTFGQGRRRRGAGGGGGATQGSATVESTIQAGGHSKSGGGKGKKKK
;
A
#
# COMPACT_ATOMS: atom_id res chain seq x y z
N MET A 1 42.60 -79.86 -44.19
CA MET A 1 42.66 -78.61 -43.38
C MET A 1 41.22 -78.21 -43.06
N PRO A 2 40.85 -77.96 -41.78
CA PRO A 2 39.49 -77.60 -41.40
C PRO A 2 39.14 -76.14 -41.74
N PRO A 3 37.84 -75.78 -41.88
CA PRO A 3 37.39 -74.43 -42.21
C PRO A 3 37.50 -73.45 -41.03
N LYS A 4 37.48 -72.14 -41.33
CA LYS A 4 37.55 -71.06 -40.34
C LYS A 4 36.22 -70.91 -39.57
N PRO A 5 36.22 -70.70 -38.24
CA PRO A 5 34.99 -70.47 -37.48
C PRO A 5 34.39 -69.09 -37.76
N SER A 6 33.07 -69.02 -37.83
CA SER A 6 32.30 -67.78 -37.91
C SER A 6 32.22 -67.07 -36.54
N LYS A 7 32.28 -65.73 -36.55
CA LYS A 7 32.09 -64.93 -35.32
C LYS A 7 30.61 -64.64 -35.11
N SER A 8 30.04 -65.11 -34.00
CA SER A 8 28.71 -64.72 -33.54
C SER A 8 28.76 -63.43 -32.71
N SER A 9 27.85 -62.50 -32.96
CA SER A 9 27.70 -61.26 -32.18
C SER A 9 27.13 -61.54 -30.78
N PRO A 10 27.57 -60.86 -29.71
CA PRO A 10 27.00 -61.01 -28.38
C PRO A 10 25.61 -60.36 -28.26
N PRO A 11 24.69 -60.91 -27.44
CA PRO A 11 23.34 -60.37 -27.27
C PRO A 11 23.33 -59.08 -26.45
N THR A 12 22.68 -58.04 -26.97
CA THR A 12 22.56 -56.74 -26.29
C THR A 12 21.49 -56.74 -25.21
N HIS A 13 21.85 -57.17 -23.99
CA HIS A 13 20.97 -57.01 -22.83
C HIS A 13 20.83 -55.53 -22.45
N LYS A 14 19.67 -54.93 -22.78
CA LYS A 14 19.26 -53.64 -22.19
C LYS A 14 18.84 -53.87 -20.74
N PRO A 15 19.39 -53.15 -19.74
CA PRO A 15 18.98 -53.31 -18.36
C PRO A 15 17.56 -52.74 -18.16
N THR A 16 16.61 -53.59 -17.82
CA THR A 16 15.24 -53.19 -17.47
C THR A 16 15.22 -52.65 -16.04
N TRP A 17 15.49 -51.36 -15.89
CA TRP A 17 15.30 -50.64 -14.63
C TRP A 17 13.82 -50.72 -14.24
N LYS A 18 13.51 -51.54 -13.22
CA LYS A 18 12.18 -51.58 -12.62
C LYS A 18 12.02 -50.32 -11.77
N ASP A 19 11.07 -49.46 -12.16
CA ASP A 19 10.64 -48.30 -11.35
C ASP A 19 10.15 -48.78 -9.98
N ASN A 20 11.05 -48.79 -9.00
CA ASN A 20 10.74 -49.18 -7.64
C ASN A 20 10.06 -48.00 -6.93
N LYS A 21 8.81 -47.73 -7.33
CA LYS A 21 7.95 -46.67 -6.77
C LYS A 21 7.73 -46.95 -5.29
N GLY A 22 8.58 -46.36 -4.46
CA GLY A 22 8.53 -46.49 -3.01
C GLY A 22 7.14 -46.17 -2.47
N LYS A 23 6.66 -46.98 -1.53
CA LYS A 23 5.34 -46.79 -0.89
C LYS A 23 5.21 -45.33 -0.41
N PRO A 24 4.07 -44.66 -0.64
CA PRO A 24 3.89 -43.29 -0.20
C PRO A 24 4.12 -43.21 1.31
N LYS A 25 5.03 -42.32 1.75
CA LYS A 25 5.28 -42.10 3.18
C LYS A 25 3.95 -41.73 3.84
N GLN A 26 3.56 -42.48 4.87
CA GLN A 26 2.40 -42.12 5.69
C GLN A 26 2.60 -40.68 6.17
N GLN A 27 1.56 -39.84 5.99
CA GLN A 27 1.69 -38.46 6.41
C GLN A 27 1.72 -38.39 7.94
N PRO A 28 2.59 -37.54 8.53
CA PRO A 28 2.68 -37.40 9.99
C PRO A 28 1.34 -36.97 10.59
N SER A 29 1.11 -37.33 11.86
CA SER A 29 -0.13 -37.00 12.57
C SER A 29 -0.31 -35.48 12.73
N THR A 30 -1.53 -35.03 13.01
CA THR A 30 -1.81 -33.60 13.27
C THR A 30 -0.96 -33.06 14.42
N ALA A 31 -0.86 -33.80 15.52
CA ALA A 31 -0.02 -33.46 16.67
C ALA A 31 1.48 -33.40 16.33
N GLU A 32 2.00 -34.32 15.49
CA GLU A 32 3.39 -34.26 15.02
C GLU A 32 3.65 -33.05 14.12
N ARG A 33 2.70 -32.66 13.26
CA ARG A 33 2.81 -31.45 12.43
C ARG A 33 2.83 -30.20 13.28
N LEU A 34 1.91 -30.09 14.24
CA LEU A 34 1.85 -28.97 15.18
C LEU A 34 3.18 -28.82 15.94
N ARG A 35 3.67 -29.89 16.57
CA ARG A 35 5.00 -29.89 17.24
C ARG A 35 6.13 -29.40 16.31
N ARG A 36 6.20 -29.89 15.07
CA ARG A 36 7.22 -29.44 14.10
C ARG A 36 7.04 -27.98 13.68
N PHE A 37 5.81 -27.49 13.57
CA PHE A 37 5.57 -26.07 13.29
C PHE A 37 5.94 -25.18 14.47
N PHE A 38 5.66 -25.58 15.72
CA PHE A 38 6.14 -24.86 16.91
C PHE A 38 7.66 -24.83 17.02
N THR A 39 8.35 -25.96 16.87
CA THR A 39 9.84 -25.96 16.85
C THR A 39 10.40 -25.10 15.72
N SER A 40 9.74 -25.08 14.55
CA SER A 40 10.09 -24.19 13.45
C SER A 40 9.70 -22.72 13.67
N LEU A 41 8.77 -22.43 14.59
CA LEU A 41 8.31 -21.08 14.90
C LEU A 41 9.27 -20.42 15.88
N CYS A 42 9.68 -21.10 16.95
CA CYS A 42 10.73 -20.64 17.86
C CYS A 42 12.01 -20.29 17.07
N ALA A 43 12.53 -21.24 16.29
CA ALA A 43 13.72 -21.00 15.47
C ALA A 43 13.56 -19.90 14.38
N GLN A 44 12.34 -19.52 14.02
CA GLN A 44 12.06 -18.37 13.15
C GLN A 44 11.97 -17.04 13.92
N ILE A 45 11.61 -17.06 15.19
CA ILE A 45 11.63 -15.90 16.10
C ILE A 45 13.07 -15.64 16.53
N ASP A 46 13.79 -16.67 17.00
CA ASP A 46 15.21 -16.60 17.41
C ASP A 46 16.12 -16.12 16.27
N GLY A 47 15.78 -16.49 15.02
CA GLY A 47 16.48 -16.04 13.80
C GLY A 47 16.01 -14.70 13.23
N GLY A 48 15.09 -13.97 13.89
CA GLY A 48 14.54 -12.69 13.41
C GLY A 48 13.73 -12.79 12.10
N HIS A 49 13.31 -13.99 11.71
CA HIS A 49 12.62 -14.29 10.46
C HIS A 49 11.09 -14.09 10.57
N PHE A 50 10.67 -12.97 11.16
CA PHE A 50 9.28 -12.69 11.55
C PHE A 50 8.26 -12.86 10.40
N SER A 51 8.61 -12.43 9.19
CA SER A 51 7.74 -12.58 8.00
C SER A 51 7.53 -14.02 7.56
N ASN A 52 8.34 -14.98 8.03
CA ASN A 52 8.11 -16.42 7.87
C ASN A 52 7.45 -17.04 9.11
N ALA A 53 7.72 -16.51 10.30
CA ALA A 53 7.03 -16.87 11.54
C ALA A 53 5.51 -16.66 11.42
N VAL A 54 5.04 -15.50 10.92
CA VAL A 54 3.61 -15.25 10.64
C VAL A 54 3.00 -16.32 9.71
N LYS A 55 3.73 -16.70 8.65
CA LYS A 55 3.32 -17.77 7.71
C LYS A 55 3.36 -19.16 8.35
N THR A 56 3.99 -19.34 9.51
CA THR A 56 4.01 -20.58 10.28
C THR A 56 2.87 -20.61 11.30
N CYS A 57 2.57 -19.49 11.98
CA CYS A 57 1.32 -19.32 12.72
C CYS A 57 0.09 -19.56 11.84
N ASP A 58 0.08 -19.05 10.61
CA ASP A 58 -0.97 -19.33 9.62
C ASP A 58 -1.14 -20.82 9.25
N LYS A 59 -0.11 -21.65 9.44
CA LYS A 59 -0.21 -23.12 9.23
C LYS A 59 -0.74 -23.81 10.48
N ILE A 60 -0.35 -23.33 11.67
CA ILE A 60 -0.84 -23.81 12.97
C ILE A 60 -2.35 -23.53 13.07
N LEU A 61 -2.77 -22.29 12.83
CA LEU A 61 -4.18 -21.85 12.88
C LEU A 61 -5.09 -22.47 11.79
N ARG A 62 -4.53 -23.18 10.80
CA ARG A 62 -5.28 -24.01 9.83
C ARG A 62 -5.44 -25.47 10.28
N LEU A 63 -4.67 -25.91 11.27
CA LEU A 63 -4.79 -27.23 11.91
C LEU A 63 -5.58 -27.14 13.22
N ASP A 64 -5.36 -26.07 13.99
CA ASP A 64 -6.11 -25.73 15.20
C ASP A 64 -6.50 -24.23 15.18
N PRO A 65 -7.73 -23.89 14.76
CA PRO A 65 -8.21 -22.50 14.77
C PRO A 65 -8.51 -21.95 16.17
N THR A 66 -8.52 -22.80 17.20
CA THR A 66 -8.88 -22.49 18.60
C THR A 66 -7.67 -22.22 19.49
N ASP A 67 -6.48 -22.59 19.04
CA ASP A 67 -5.18 -22.32 19.66
C ASP A 67 -4.98 -20.82 19.98
N ALA A 68 -4.93 -20.48 21.27
CA ALA A 68 -4.73 -19.13 21.77
C ALA A 68 -3.27 -18.67 21.64
N ASP A 69 -2.31 -19.55 21.96
CA ASP A 69 -0.87 -19.24 21.91
C ASP A 69 -0.45 -18.88 20.48
N ALA A 70 -0.95 -19.61 19.48
CA ALA A 70 -0.70 -19.31 18.08
C ALA A 70 -1.39 -18.04 17.58
N ARG A 71 -2.51 -17.63 18.19
CA ARG A 71 -3.19 -16.33 17.92
C ARG A 71 -2.39 -15.18 18.52
N GLN A 72 -2.02 -15.25 19.80
CA GLN A 72 -1.24 -14.22 20.49
C GLN A 72 0.16 -14.07 19.87
N THR A 73 0.84 -15.18 19.56
CA THR A 73 2.14 -15.15 18.87
C THR A 73 2.02 -14.49 17.50
N LYS A 74 0.94 -14.78 16.75
CA LYS A 74 0.67 -14.11 15.47
C LYS A 74 0.40 -12.62 15.64
N LEU A 75 -0.34 -12.20 16.65
CA LEU A 75 -0.60 -10.79 16.95
C LEU A 75 0.72 -10.05 17.20
N PHE A 76 1.55 -10.54 18.12
CA PHE A 76 2.86 -9.96 18.43
C PHE A 76 3.75 -9.84 17.17
N LEU A 77 3.82 -10.89 16.36
CA LEU A 77 4.58 -10.88 15.10
C LEU A 77 4.03 -9.89 14.06
N LEU A 78 2.72 -9.61 14.06
CA LEU A 78 2.12 -8.60 13.18
C LEU A 78 2.43 -7.18 13.68
N LEU A 79 2.45 -6.95 14.99
CA LEU A 79 2.89 -5.66 15.57
C LEU A 79 4.38 -5.41 15.29
N GLN A 80 5.25 -6.40 15.56
CA GLN A 80 6.69 -6.32 15.31
C GLN A 80 7.07 -6.18 13.82
N THR A 81 6.16 -6.49 12.91
CA THR A 81 6.33 -6.27 11.45
C THR A 81 5.47 -5.12 10.90
N GLU A 82 4.94 -4.27 11.79
CA GLU A 82 4.17 -3.06 11.49
C GLU A 82 2.89 -3.27 10.67
N GLN A 83 2.35 -4.49 10.68
CA GLN A 83 1.15 -4.89 9.96
C GLN A 83 -0.13 -4.61 10.76
N TYR A 84 -0.28 -3.39 11.27
CA TYR A 84 -1.38 -2.96 12.16
C TYR A 84 -2.77 -3.26 11.59
N ASN A 85 -2.97 -3.10 10.28
CA ASN A 85 -4.23 -3.46 9.62
C ASN A 85 -4.53 -4.98 9.68
N ALA A 86 -3.51 -5.84 9.64
CA ALA A 86 -3.71 -7.29 9.79
C ALA A 86 -3.89 -7.69 11.27
N ALA A 87 -3.23 -6.98 12.20
CA ALA A 87 -3.43 -7.13 13.64
C ALA A 87 -4.88 -6.79 14.04
N LEU A 88 -5.39 -5.62 13.63
CA LEU A 88 -6.78 -5.19 13.89
C LEU A 88 -7.82 -6.16 13.33
N ASN A 89 -7.58 -6.76 12.15
CA ASN A 89 -8.47 -7.78 11.59
C ASN A 89 -8.43 -9.12 12.35
N LEU A 90 -7.35 -9.41 13.09
CA LEU A 90 -7.23 -10.62 13.93
C LEU A 90 -7.97 -10.45 15.27
N ILE A 91 -7.91 -9.26 15.86
CA ILE A 91 -8.53 -8.91 17.16
C ILE A 91 -9.87 -8.16 17.02
N ALA A 92 -10.47 -8.16 15.82
CA ALA A 92 -11.69 -7.39 15.54
C ALA A 92 -12.86 -7.75 16.47
N THR A 93 -12.99 -9.03 16.83
CA THR A 93 -14.01 -9.59 17.73
C THR A 93 -13.48 -9.92 19.13
N ASP A 94 -12.28 -9.45 19.47
CA ASP A 94 -11.58 -9.82 20.70
C ASP A 94 -11.34 -8.57 21.56
N ASN A 95 -11.74 -8.64 22.83
CA ASN A 95 -11.56 -7.58 23.81
C ASN A 95 -10.39 -7.85 24.77
N THR A 96 -9.81 -9.06 24.77
CA THR A 96 -8.65 -9.37 25.63
C THR A 96 -7.42 -8.54 25.26
N HIS A 97 -7.23 -8.33 23.96
CA HIS A 97 -6.15 -7.57 23.33
C HIS A 97 -6.53 -6.09 23.06
N ALA A 98 -7.27 -5.47 23.98
CA ALA A 98 -7.73 -4.08 23.84
C ALA A 98 -6.58 -3.07 23.76
N TYR A 99 -5.48 -3.29 24.49
CA TYR A 99 -4.30 -2.42 24.45
C TYR A 99 -3.59 -2.46 23.09
N GLU A 100 -3.37 -3.67 22.56
CA GLU A 100 -2.78 -3.89 21.23
C GLU A 100 -3.64 -3.30 20.10
N LYS A 101 -4.97 -3.28 20.31
CA LYS A 101 -5.96 -2.64 19.43
C LYS A 101 -5.84 -1.11 19.48
N ALA A 102 -5.75 -0.51 20.67
CA ALA A 102 -5.51 0.92 20.83
C ALA A 102 -4.16 1.35 20.23
N TYR A 103 -3.08 0.61 20.51
CA TYR A 103 -1.75 0.83 19.92
C TYR A 103 -1.77 0.72 18.39
N SER A 104 -2.45 -0.29 17.84
CA SER A 104 -2.59 -0.44 16.38
C SER A 104 -3.37 0.71 15.73
N LEU A 105 -4.36 1.29 16.41
CA LEU A 105 -5.09 2.47 15.94
C LEU A 105 -4.26 3.75 16.05
N TYR A 106 -3.49 3.92 17.13
CA TYR A 106 -2.51 4.99 17.30
C TYR A 106 -1.47 4.99 16.18
N ARG A 107 -0.84 3.84 15.90
CA ARG A 107 0.13 3.69 14.79
C ARG A 107 -0.49 3.89 13.39
N LEU A 108 -1.82 3.87 13.27
CA LEU A 108 -2.59 4.20 12.05
C LEU A 108 -3.20 5.61 12.07
N GLN A 109 -2.81 6.49 13.02
CA GLN A 109 -3.30 7.86 13.18
C GLN A 109 -4.83 7.96 13.39
N ARG A 110 -5.47 6.90 13.91
CA ARG A 110 -6.90 6.87 14.25
C ARG A 110 -7.10 7.23 15.72
N GLU A 111 -6.64 8.42 16.08
CA GLU A 111 -6.50 8.89 17.47
C GLU A 111 -7.79 8.88 18.28
N SER A 112 -8.93 9.25 17.67
CA SER A 112 -10.23 9.27 18.32
C SER A 112 -10.70 7.88 18.74
N GLU A 113 -10.49 6.88 17.88
CA GLU A 113 -10.81 5.48 18.19
C GLU A 113 -9.81 4.87 19.19
N ALA A 114 -8.53 5.23 19.07
CA ALA A 114 -7.50 4.79 20.01
C ALA A 114 -7.76 5.33 21.43
N ARG A 115 -8.08 6.63 21.56
CA ARG A 115 -8.40 7.29 22.84
C ARG A 115 -9.66 6.72 23.48
N ASN A 116 -10.73 6.48 22.71
CA ASN A 116 -11.97 5.87 23.23
C ASN A 116 -11.76 4.44 23.76
N ILE A 117 -10.93 3.64 23.09
CA ILE A 117 -10.56 2.31 23.60
C ILE A 117 -9.68 2.44 24.86
N LEU A 118 -8.73 3.39 24.88
CA LEU A 118 -7.85 3.60 26.03
C LEU A 118 -8.60 4.04 27.29
N GLU A 119 -9.57 4.94 27.15
CA GLU A 119 -10.53 5.36 28.19
C GLU A 119 -11.28 4.15 28.78
N SER A 120 -11.75 3.23 27.92
CA SER A 120 -12.39 1.98 28.35
C SER A 120 -11.44 1.06 29.12
N ILE A 121 -10.16 0.97 28.74
CA ILE A 121 -9.18 0.12 29.44
C ILE A 121 -8.79 0.74 30.79
N LYS A 122 -8.64 2.07 30.89
CA LYS A 122 -8.42 2.76 32.18
C LYS A 122 -9.47 2.37 33.21
N GLY A 123 -10.75 2.35 32.81
CA GLY A 123 -11.86 1.94 33.69
C GLY A 123 -11.84 0.46 34.12
N GLU A 124 -11.20 -0.43 33.35
CA GLU A 124 -11.12 -1.87 33.65
C GLU A 124 -9.85 -2.27 34.42
N ARG A 125 -8.69 -1.69 34.08
CA ARG A 125 -7.37 -2.06 34.64
C ARG A 125 -6.88 -1.14 35.75
N GLY A 126 -7.51 0.03 35.91
CA GLY A 126 -7.04 1.09 36.78
C GLY A 126 -6.16 2.10 36.03
N GLU A 127 -6.15 3.32 36.53
CA GLU A 127 -5.57 4.48 35.87
C GLU A 127 -4.03 4.48 35.84
N ASN A 128 -3.39 3.70 36.71
CA ASN A 128 -1.94 3.71 36.96
C ASN A 128 -1.15 2.62 36.19
N ASP A 129 -1.74 1.95 35.18
CA ASP A 129 -1.00 1.03 34.32
C ASP A 129 -0.01 1.85 33.45
N ARG A 130 1.28 1.76 33.77
CA ARG A 130 2.37 2.51 33.11
C ARG A 130 2.31 2.44 31.59
N GLY A 131 1.95 1.28 31.02
CA GLY A 131 1.83 1.11 29.56
C GLY A 131 0.66 1.89 28.96
N ILE A 132 -0.44 2.03 29.71
CA ILE A 132 -1.60 2.86 29.33
C ILE A 132 -1.21 4.34 29.36
N VAL A 133 -0.59 4.81 30.46
CA VAL A 133 -0.17 6.21 30.63
C VAL A 133 0.83 6.62 29.53
N HIS A 134 1.76 5.74 29.14
CA HIS A 134 2.65 5.98 28.00
C HIS A 134 1.89 6.17 26.68
N LEU A 135 0.90 5.32 26.38
CA LEU A 135 0.12 5.42 25.15
C LEU A 135 -0.85 6.63 25.16
N GLU A 136 -1.31 7.03 26.34
CA GLU A 136 -2.11 8.24 26.56
C GLU A 136 -1.29 9.51 26.32
N ALA A 137 -0.10 9.63 26.92
CA ALA A 137 0.81 10.76 26.68
C ALA A 137 1.28 10.85 25.21
N GLN A 138 1.37 9.71 24.52
CA GLN A 138 1.62 9.63 23.08
C GLN A 138 0.41 10.08 22.23
N LEU A 139 -0.82 9.78 22.65
CA LEU A 139 -2.07 10.24 22.01
C LEU A 139 -2.35 11.72 22.25
N ALA A 140 -2.11 12.20 23.48
CA ALA A 140 -2.19 13.60 23.85
C ALA A 140 -1.26 14.44 22.97
N ARG A 141 0.03 14.11 22.93
CA ARG A 141 1.03 14.85 22.12
C ARG A 141 0.76 14.84 20.62
N ASN A 142 0.12 13.79 20.07
CA ASN A 142 -0.17 13.75 18.64
C ASN A 142 -1.44 14.53 18.27
N SER A 143 -2.43 14.60 19.18
CA SER A 143 -3.69 15.31 18.95
C SER A 143 -3.50 16.81 18.89
N PHE A 144 -3.86 17.43 17.76
CA PHE A 144 -3.80 18.89 17.57
C PHE A 144 -4.93 19.68 18.26
N LEU A 145 -5.42 19.21 19.42
CA LEU A 145 -6.43 19.90 20.23
C LEU A 145 -5.73 20.87 21.21
N GLU A 146 -6.36 22.00 21.50
CA GLU A 146 -5.85 22.97 22.47
C GLU A 146 -5.70 22.34 23.87
N GLY A 147 -4.56 22.56 24.53
CA GLY A 147 -4.24 22.00 25.85
C GLY A 147 -3.59 20.61 25.86
N SER A 148 -3.69 19.83 24.77
CA SER A 148 -3.18 18.44 24.69
C SER A 148 -1.68 18.28 24.96
N TYR A 149 -0.85 19.26 24.60
CA TYR A 149 0.59 19.25 24.87
C TYR A 149 0.93 19.48 26.35
N GLN A 150 0.04 20.12 27.12
CA GLN A 150 0.17 20.24 28.57
C GLN A 150 -0.19 18.91 29.24
N GLU A 151 -1.33 18.32 28.89
CA GLU A 151 -1.72 16.95 29.29
C GLU A 151 -0.59 15.95 29.03
N ALA A 152 0.00 15.96 27.83
CA ALA A 152 1.14 15.11 27.49
C ALA A 152 2.39 15.40 28.32
N PHE A 153 2.69 16.67 28.62
CA PHE A 153 3.84 17.04 29.45
C PHE A 153 3.66 16.55 30.89
N ASP A 154 2.49 16.79 31.49
CA ASP A 154 2.19 16.42 32.87
C ASP A 154 2.28 14.89 33.04
N LEU A 155 1.64 14.11 32.15
CA LEU A 155 1.72 12.65 32.14
C LEU A 155 3.15 12.11 31.97
N TYR A 156 4.03 12.79 31.21
CA TYR A 156 5.43 12.39 31.12
C TYR A 156 6.25 12.74 32.38
N ASN A 157 5.85 13.72 33.18
CA ASN A 157 6.50 13.98 34.48
C ASN A 157 6.12 12.88 35.49
N ASP A 158 4.84 12.51 35.60
CA ASP A 158 4.38 11.41 36.46
C ASP A 158 5.05 10.07 36.12
N LEU A 159 5.27 9.82 34.82
CA LEU A 159 6.03 8.66 34.33
C LEU A 159 7.54 8.74 34.65
N LEU A 160 8.12 9.94 34.73
CA LEU A 160 9.54 10.18 35.01
C LEU A 160 9.86 10.02 36.49
N ASP A 161 9.01 10.56 37.37
CA ASP A 161 9.11 10.41 38.84
C ASP A 161 9.02 8.94 39.28
N THR A 162 8.43 8.09 38.44
CA THR A 162 8.32 6.63 38.63
C THR A 162 9.30 5.80 37.80
N ALA A 163 10.24 6.43 37.06
CA ALA A 163 11.21 5.74 36.21
C ALA A 163 12.57 5.52 36.90
N GLU A 164 13.14 4.31 36.78
CA GLU A 164 14.53 4.06 37.18
C GLU A 164 15.51 4.80 36.24
N ALA A 165 16.43 5.59 36.80
CA ALA A 165 17.27 6.51 36.04
C ALA A 165 18.22 5.84 35.02
N ASP A 166 18.62 4.58 35.26
CA ASP A 166 19.48 3.80 34.36
C ASP A 166 18.67 3.01 33.30
N SER A 167 17.34 3.16 33.25
CA SER A 167 16.46 2.47 32.29
C SER A 167 16.41 3.15 30.92
N GLU A 168 16.30 2.36 29.86
CA GLU A 168 16.04 2.85 28.49
C GLU A 168 14.74 3.69 28.46
N GLU A 169 13.71 3.29 29.22
CA GLU A 169 12.45 4.03 29.39
C GLU A 169 12.68 5.47 29.89
N HIS A 170 13.63 5.69 30.81
CA HIS A 170 13.90 7.02 31.37
C HIS A 170 14.45 7.96 30.29
N SER A 171 15.32 7.45 29.41
CA SER A 171 15.86 8.22 28.28
C SER A 171 14.80 8.54 27.21
N ASP A 172 13.88 7.61 26.97
CA ASP A 172 12.73 7.81 26.09
C ASP A 172 11.73 8.82 26.68
N ILE A 173 11.38 8.70 27.98
CA ILE A 173 10.49 9.65 28.65
C ILE A 173 11.08 11.07 28.58
N LEU A 174 12.35 11.26 28.94
CA LEU A 174 13.02 12.57 28.85
C LEU A 174 12.97 13.15 27.43
N THR A 175 13.22 12.32 26.42
CA THR A 175 13.18 12.76 25.01
C THR A 175 11.76 13.16 24.59
N ASN A 176 10.76 12.39 24.99
CA ASN A 176 9.35 12.67 24.68
C ASN A 176 8.80 13.89 25.46
N LEU A 177 9.19 14.06 26.73
CA LEU A 177 8.87 15.20 27.59
C LEU A 177 9.46 16.50 27.04
N GLN A 178 10.75 16.50 26.67
CA GLN A 178 11.38 17.66 26.03
C GLN A 178 10.69 18.01 24.71
N ALA A 179 10.24 17.03 23.93
CA ALA A 179 9.48 17.28 22.70
C ALA A 179 8.12 17.95 22.99
N SER A 180 7.38 17.50 24.02
CA SER A 180 6.13 18.15 24.46
C SER A 180 6.38 19.57 24.96
N GLN A 181 7.40 19.78 25.80
CA GLN A 181 7.77 21.10 26.32
C GLN A 181 8.11 22.07 25.17
N ARG A 182 8.92 21.65 24.19
CA ARG A 182 9.26 22.50 23.03
C ARG A 182 8.06 22.86 22.17
N HIS A 183 7.04 22.00 22.11
CA HIS A 183 5.78 22.32 21.45
C HIS A 183 4.98 23.37 22.22
N LEU A 184 4.90 23.23 23.55
CA LEU A 184 4.22 24.17 24.44
C LEU A 184 4.91 25.55 24.46
N ASP A 185 6.25 25.58 24.54
CA ASP A 185 7.07 26.78 24.39
C ASP A 185 6.78 27.50 23.06
N PHE A 186 6.71 26.74 21.96
CA PHE A 186 6.42 27.27 20.63
C PHE A 186 5.02 27.86 20.52
N ILE A 187 3.99 27.16 20.99
CA ILE A 187 2.59 27.63 20.99
C ILE A 187 2.46 28.91 21.83
N ASN A 188 3.07 28.95 23.02
CA ASN A 188 2.90 30.07 23.96
C ASN A 188 3.74 31.30 23.61
N THR A 189 4.96 31.13 23.11
CA THR A 189 5.93 32.23 22.92
C THR A 189 6.78 32.12 21.66
N GLY A 190 7.23 30.91 21.32
CA GLY A 190 8.20 30.68 20.24
C GLY A 190 7.67 31.02 18.85
N PHE A 191 6.37 30.91 18.60
CA PHE A 191 5.74 31.36 17.36
C PHE A 191 5.87 32.89 17.19
N LEU A 192 5.56 33.66 18.23
CA LEU A 192 5.66 35.13 18.18
C LEU A 192 7.12 35.58 18.04
N HIS A 193 8.04 34.96 18.79
CA HIS A 193 9.47 35.22 18.66
C HIS A 193 10.01 34.81 17.27
N ALA A 194 9.50 33.73 16.68
CA ALA A 194 9.89 33.31 15.34
C ALA A 194 9.40 34.28 14.26
N LEU A 195 8.24 34.93 14.45
CA LEU A 195 7.76 36.00 13.56
C LEU A 195 8.58 37.30 13.71
N ASP A 196 8.91 37.71 14.93
CA ASP A 196 9.72 38.91 15.20
C ASP A 196 11.16 38.77 14.68
N ALA A 197 11.68 37.54 14.66
CA ALA A 197 13.00 37.22 14.08
C ALA A 197 13.02 37.17 12.54
N LEU A 198 11.91 37.36 11.84
CA LEU A 198 11.88 37.36 10.37
C LEU A 198 12.43 38.68 9.79
N PRO A 199 13.27 38.64 8.74
CA PRO A 199 13.71 39.84 8.03
C PRO A 199 12.52 40.68 7.52
N ASN A 200 12.61 42.01 7.69
CA ASN A 200 11.53 42.96 7.35
C ASN A 200 10.97 42.83 5.92
N SER A 201 11.78 42.37 4.96
CA SER A 201 11.33 42.10 3.59
C SER A 201 10.33 40.94 3.50
N ILE A 202 10.43 39.94 4.38
CA ILE A 202 9.52 38.80 4.44
C ILE A 202 8.23 39.21 5.16
N THR A 203 8.31 39.90 6.31
CA THR A 203 7.13 40.36 7.04
C THR A 203 6.31 41.36 6.22
N SER A 204 6.94 42.35 5.57
CA SER A 204 6.24 43.25 4.63
C SER A 204 5.56 42.52 3.46
N THR A 205 6.12 41.39 3.02
CA THR A 205 5.51 40.57 1.94
C THR A 205 4.33 39.74 2.47
N LEU A 206 4.41 39.25 3.70
CA LEU A 206 3.30 38.51 4.35
C LEU A 206 2.13 39.43 4.71
N GLU A 207 2.40 40.64 5.20
CA GLU A 207 1.39 41.61 5.62
C GLU A 207 0.69 42.29 4.42
N SER A 208 1.38 42.46 3.29
CA SER A 208 0.79 42.95 2.04
C SER A 208 0.21 41.85 1.14
N ALA A 209 0.39 40.57 1.49
CA ALA A 209 -0.25 39.48 0.76
C ALA A 209 -1.77 39.49 1.02
N PRO A 210 -2.63 39.39 -0.02
CA PRO A 210 -4.05 39.17 0.21
C PRO A 210 -4.24 37.83 0.96
N PRO A 211 -5.25 37.74 1.86
CA PRO A 211 -5.48 36.52 2.62
C PRO A 211 -5.62 35.32 1.68
N PRO A 212 -4.97 34.18 2.00
CA PRO A 212 -4.87 33.05 1.09
C PRO A 212 -6.27 32.62 0.67
N SER A 213 -6.59 32.84 -0.61
CA SER A 213 -7.89 32.51 -1.16
C SER A 213 -8.08 31.01 -1.01
N GLN A 214 -8.94 30.58 -0.08
CA GLN A 214 -9.32 29.19 0.03
C GLN A 214 -9.70 28.71 -1.37
N GLN A 215 -8.97 27.73 -1.90
CA GLN A 215 -9.25 27.19 -3.22
C GLN A 215 -10.63 26.55 -3.15
N GLN A 216 -11.64 27.31 -3.57
CA GLN A 216 -13.01 26.83 -3.62
C GLN A 216 -13.00 25.58 -4.49
N SER A 217 -13.24 24.44 -3.85
CA SER A 217 -13.42 23.18 -4.56
C SER A 217 -14.45 23.41 -5.65
N THR A 218 -14.28 22.81 -6.83
CA THR A 218 -15.12 23.14 -8.00
C THR A 218 -16.62 22.95 -7.72
N ALA A 219 -16.96 22.06 -6.78
CA ALA A 219 -18.29 21.90 -6.22
C ALA A 219 -18.85 23.18 -5.53
N ALA A 220 -18.05 23.89 -4.74
CA ALA A 220 -18.46 25.15 -4.08
C ALA A 220 -18.73 26.26 -5.09
N VAL A 221 -17.89 26.41 -6.12
CA VAL A 221 -18.10 27.39 -7.20
C VAL A 221 -19.42 27.11 -7.95
N ILE A 222 -19.68 25.83 -8.24
CA ILE A 222 -20.95 25.38 -8.85
C ILE A 222 -22.14 25.64 -7.91
N ALA A 223 -21.99 25.43 -6.59
CA ALA A 223 -23.03 25.68 -5.62
C ALA A 223 -23.39 27.18 -5.51
N SER A 224 -22.39 28.08 -5.45
CA SER A 224 -22.61 29.52 -5.43
C SER A 224 -23.25 30.05 -6.72
N ALA A 225 -22.82 29.55 -7.89
CA ALA A 225 -23.50 29.84 -9.16
C ALA A 225 -24.95 29.33 -9.18
N SER A 226 -25.22 28.17 -8.58
CA SER A 226 -26.58 27.62 -8.46
C SER A 226 -27.45 28.44 -7.49
N ALA A 227 -26.87 28.99 -6.42
CA ALA A 227 -27.57 29.85 -5.47
C ALA A 227 -27.98 31.18 -6.12
N LEU A 228 -27.08 31.81 -6.88
CA LEU A 228 -27.38 33.02 -7.67
C LEU A 228 -28.48 32.77 -8.71
N ALA A 229 -28.48 31.60 -9.37
CA ALA A 229 -29.56 31.18 -10.27
C ALA A 229 -30.87 30.80 -9.56
N GLY A 230 -30.87 30.63 -8.24
CA GLY A 230 -32.04 30.23 -7.44
C GLY A 230 -32.98 31.38 -7.06
N SER A 231 -32.53 32.63 -7.14
CA SER A 231 -33.26 33.80 -6.62
C SER A 231 -34.46 34.27 -7.46
N SER A 232 -34.94 33.47 -8.43
CA SER A 232 -36.02 33.88 -9.35
C SER A 232 -37.01 32.78 -9.74
N ASN A 233 -37.50 31.99 -8.77
CA ASN A 233 -38.92 31.62 -8.70
C ASN A 233 -39.26 30.82 -7.43
N GLU A 234 -40.27 31.26 -6.68
CA GLU A 234 -41.06 30.32 -5.90
C GLU A 234 -41.92 29.47 -6.84
N ARG A 235 -41.83 28.13 -6.73
CA ARG A 235 -42.97 27.21 -6.90
C ARG A 235 -42.63 25.78 -6.51
N GLN A 236 -43.21 25.36 -5.38
CA GLN A 236 -43.71 24.02 -5.06
C GLN A 236 -42.90 22.80 -5.55
N SER A 237 -42.25 22.18 -4.57
CA SER A 237 -41.77 20.79 -4.51
C SER A 237 -42.45 19.80 -5.46
N ALA A 238 -41.66 19.18 -6.35
CA ALA A 238 -42.03 17.99 -7.10
C ALA A 238 -40.84 17.01 -7.21
N ILE A 239 -41.11 15.71 -7.06
CA ILE A 239 -40.09 14.64 -7.06
C ILE A 239 -39.45 14.51 -8.46
N PRO A 240 -38.12 14.35 -8.60
CA PRO A 240 -37.45 14.29 -9.89
C PRO A 240 -37.75 12.98 -10.65
N VAL A 241 -38.76 12.99 -11.51
CA VAL A 241 -39.10 11.86 -12.39
C VAL A 241 -38.00 11.64 -13.44
N VAL A 242 -37.35 10.48 -13.38
CA VAL A 242 -36.30 10.07 -14.34
C VAL A 242 -36.88 9.94 -15.76
N LYS A 243 -36.52 10.88 -16.64
CA LYS A 243 -36.99 10.94 -18.03
C LYS A 243 -36.37 9.81 -18.87
N LYS A 244 -37.17 8.81 -19.26
CA LYS A 244 -36.73 7.71 -20.13
C LYS A 244 -36.30 8.22 -21.52
N VAL A 245 -35.13 7.80 -21.98
CA VAL A 245 -34.57 8.16 -23.30
C VAL A 245 -35.47 7.62 -24.42
N ARG A 246 -35.77 8.47 -25.42
CA ARG A 246 -36.63 8.10 -26.55
C ARG A 246 -35.89 7.17 -27.52
N LYS A 247 -36.48 5.99 -27.80
CA LYS A 247 -35.86 4.90 -28.58
C LYS A 247 -35.52 5.25 -30.03
N SER A 248 -36.05 6.35 -30.58
CA SER A 248 -35.81 6.79 -31.97
C SER A 248 -34.42 7.38 -32.24
N ARG A 249 -33.54 7.48 -31.24
CA ARG A 249 -32.15 7.99 -31.38
C ARG A 249 -31.08 6.93 -31.08
N ILE A 250 -31.44 5.64 -31.09
CA ILE A 250 -30.54 4.51 -30.82
C ILE A 250 -30.45 3.64 -32.09
N PRO A 251 -29.25 3.42 -32.67
CA PRO A 251 -29.08 2.48 -33.78
C PRO A 251 -29.45 1.05 -33.40
N ALA A 252 -29.97 0.28 -34.35
CA ALA A 252 -30.34 -1.12 -34.12
C ALA A 252 -29.14 -1.94 -33.64
N GLY A 253 -29.31 -2.63 -32.50
CA GLY A 253 -28.29 -3.48 -31.87
C GLY A 253 -27.66 -2.95 -30.57
N VAL A 254 -27.89 -1.69 -30.19
CA VAL A 254 -27.38 -1.12 -28.93
C VAL A 254 -28.43 -1.19 -27.82
N ILE A 255 -28.13 -1.88 -26.72
CA ILE A 255 -28.98 -1.97 -25.52
C ILE A 255 -28.28 -1.22 -24.37
N PRO A 256 -28.83 -0.09 -23.89
CA PRO A 256 -28.25 0.65 -22.77
C PRO A 256 -28.04 -0.23 -21.54
N GLY A 257 -26.81 -0.29 -21.03
CA GLY A 257 -26.42 -1.09 -19.86
C GLY A 257 -25.89 -2.49 -20.15
N VAL A 258 -25.98 -3.00 -21.38
CA VAL A 258 -25.46 -4.35 -21.74
C VAL A 258 -24.41 -4.30 -22.86
N THR A 259 -24.62 -3.51 -23.92
CA THR A 259 -23.53 -3.22 -24.86
C THR A 259 -22.50 -2.31 -24.20
N PRO A 260 -21.19 -2.64 -24.21
CA PRO A 260 -20.16 -1.72 -23.74
C PRO A 260 -20.17 -0.43 -24.59
N PRO A 261 -19.79 0.73 -24.02
CA PRO A 261 -19.72 1.97 -24.79
C PRO A 261 -18.71 1.81 -25.95
N PRO A 262 -18.98 2.42 -27.12
CA PRO A 262 -18.06 2.36 -28.24
C PRO A 262 -16.70 2.95 -27.85
N ASP A 263 -15.63 2.24 -28.23
CA ASP A 263 -14.22 2.54 -27.92
C ASP A 263 -13.91 4.06 -27.83
N PRO A 264 -13.47 4.57 -26.67
CA PRO A 264 -13.16 5.98 -26.50
C PRO A 264 -11.97 6.46 -27.33
N GLU A 265 -11.19 5.57 -27.96
CA GLU A 265 -10.16 5.95 -28.93
C GLU A 265 -10.67 6.00 -30.38
N ARG A 266 -11.97 5.68 -30.62
CA ARG A 266 -12.54 5.56 -31.98
C ARG A 266 -12.47 6.85 -32.81
N TRP A 267 -12.33 8.01 -32.17
CA TRP A 267 -12.28 9.35 -32.78
C TRP A 267 -10.87 9.92 -32.93
N LEU A 268 -9.84 9.33 -32.31
CA LEU A 268 -8.43 9.69 -32.55
C LEU A 268 -7.94 9.16 -33.90
N LYS A 269 -6.89 9.77 -34.49
CA LYS A 269 -6.31 9.27 -35.74
C LYS A 269 -5.71 7.88 -35.53
N LYS A 270 -5.60 7.07 -36.58
CA LYS A 270 -5.19 5.65 -36.48
C LYS A 270 -3.80 5.44 -35.86
N SER A 271 -2.93 6.45 -35.90
CA SER A 271 -1.60 6.50 -35.28
C SER A 271 -1.60 6.88 -33.79
N GLU A 272 -2.68 7.46 -33.29
CA GLU A 272 -2.80 8.06 -31.94
C GLU A 272 -3.51 7.12 -30.94
N ARG A 273 -3.78 5.88 -31.34
CA ARG A 273 -4.52 4.86 -30.58
C ARG A 273 -3.56 3.92 -29.85
N SER A 274 -3.88 3.49 -28.63
CA SER A 274 -3.10 2.51 -27.85
C SER A 274 -2.96 1.15 -28.56
N THR A 275 -3.91 0.83 -29.43
CA THR A 275 -3.89 -0.36 -30.29
C THR A 275 -2.94 -0.24 -31.50
N PHE A 276 -2.40 0.95 -31.80
CA PHE A 276 -1.48 1.17 -32.90
C PHE A 276 -0.17 0.40 -32.68
N GLY A 277 0.24 -0.40 -33.67
CA GLY A 277 1.46 -1.22 -33.61
C GLY A 277 1.36 -2.54 -32.84
N GLN A 278 0.37 -2.74 -31.97
CA GLN A 278 0.22 -3.97 -31.16
C GLN A 278 0.17 -5.24 -32.03
N GLY A 279 -0.48 -5.17 -33.19
CA GLY A 279 -0.58 -6.27 -34.15
C GLY A 279 0.72 -6.73 -34.82
N ARG A 280 1.89 -6.11 -34.54
CA ARG A 280 3.19 -6.48 -35.14
C ARG A 280 4.20 -7.13 -34.20
N ARG A 281 3.88 -7.39 -32.92
CA ARG A 281 4.84 -7.97 -31.95
C ARG A 281 4.56 -9.41 -31.49
N ARG A 282 3.91 -10.26 -32.31
CA ARG A 282 4.00 -11.74 -32.19
C ARG A 282 3.48 -12.53 -33.41
N ARG A 283 4.23 -12.52 -34.51
CA ARG A 283 4.27 -13.67 -35.44
C ARG A 283 5.65 -13.76 -36.08
N GLY A 284 6.32 -14.90 -35.90
CA GLY A 284 7.64 -15.16 -36.48
C GLY A 284 7.54 -15.50 -37.97
N ALA A 285 8.69 -15.36 -38.65
CA ALA A 285 9.02 -15.76 -40.03
C ALA A 285 7.97 -16.56 -40.85
N GLY A 286 7.60 -16.01 -42.00
CA GLY A 286 6.92 -16.74 -43.09
C GLY A 286 5.57 -16.16 -43.51
N GLY A 287 5.38 -15.94 -44.81
CA GLY A 287 4.17 -15.34 -45.40
C GLY A 287 4.15 -13.80 -45.32
N GLY A 288 4.21 -13.02 -46.39
CA GLY A 288 4.20 -13.39 -47.82
C GLY A 288 2.79 -13.37 -48.41
N GLY A 289 2.44 -12.27 -49.10
CA GLY A 289 1.16 -12.08 -49.80
C GLY A 289 0.50 -10.73 -49.50
N GLY A 290 0.13 -9.98 -50.56
CA GLY A 290 -0.65 -8.73 -50.46
C GLY A 290 0.00 -7.51 -51.13
N ALA A 291 -0.57 -7.10 -52.27
CA ALA A 291 -0.30 -5.93 -53.11
C ALA A 291 0.32 -4.68 -52.42
N THR A 292 1.22 -3.87 -52.99
CA THR A 292 1.62 -3.58 -54.40
C THR A 292 0.49 -3.15 -55.35
N GLN A 293 0.08 -1.87 -55.29
CA GLN A 293 -0.08 -0.98 -56.45
C GLN A 293 -0.37 0.46 -55.98
N GLY A 294 -0.11 1.45 -56.84
CA GLY A 294 -0.30 2.89 -56.56
C GLY A 294 1.01 3.68 -56.46
N SER A 295 1.65 3.94 -57.61
CA SER A 295 2.84 4.79 -57.72
C SER A 295 2.52 6.02 -58.57
N ALA A 296 2.87 7.21 -58.07
CA ALA A 296 2.82 8.46 -58.82
C ALA A 296 3.88 9.45 -58.28
N THR A 297 5.02 9.53 -58.97
CA THR A 297 5.81 10.77 -59.12
C THR A 297 4.99 11.76 -59.97
N VAL A 298 5.21 13.08 -60.01
CA VAL A 298 6.44 13.92 -59.98
C VAL A 298 6.15 15.21 -59.15
N GLU A 299 7.01 16.21 -58.89
CA GLU A 299 8.33 16.59 -59.43
C GLU A 299 9.23 17.27 -58.36
N SER A 300 10.45 17.69 -58.74
CA SER A 300 11.51 18.25 -57.86
C SER A 300 11.83 19.71 -58.17
N THR A 301 12.47 20.45 -57.25
CA THR A 301 13.30 21.65 -57.56
C THR A 301 14.32 21.98 -56.43
N ILE A 302 15.59 22.14 -56.85
CA ILE A 302 16.71 23.00 -56.36
C ILE A 302 16.41 23.88 -55.11
N GLN A 303 17.24 24.01 -54.06
CA GLN A 303 18.61 23.54 -53.69
C GLN A 303 18.77 23.64 -52.12
N ALA A 304 19.90 23.61 -51.38
CA ALA A 304 21.37 23.55 -51.57
C ALA A 304 22.09 23.11 -50.25
N GLY A 305 23.38 22.73 -50.33
CA GLY A 305 24.37 22.75 -49.23
C GLY A 305 24.31 21.64 -48.14
N GLY A 306 25.42 21.06 -47.66
CA GLY A 306 26.81 21.18 -48.13
C GLY A 306 27.90 20.66 -47.17
N HIS A 307 28.22 19.36 -47.21
CA HIS A 307 29.41 18.71 -46.57
C HIS A 307 29.47 18.69 -45.01
N SER A 308 30.12 17.72 -44.31
CA SER A 308 30.91 16.54 -44.74
C SER A 308 30.84 15.31 -43.78
N LYS A 309 31.34 14.18 -44.30
CA LYS A 309 31.89 12.92 -43.71
C LYS A 309 32.50 13.01 -42.28
N SER A 310 32.76 11.94 -41.50
CA SER A 310 32.60 10.46 -41.56
C SER A 310 32.95 9.88 -40.16
N GLY A 311 32.78 8.60 -39.77
CA GLY A 311 32.18 7.42 -40.42
C GLY A 311 32.91 6.09 -40.08
N GLY A 312 32.29 5.22 -39.27
CA GLY A 312 32.72 3.82 -39.00
C GLY A 312 33.80 3.61 -37.92
N GLY A 313 34.03 2.40 -37.38
CA GLY A 313 33.20 1.18 -37.49
C GLY A 313 33.94 -0.16 -37.26
N LYS A 314 33.21 -1.18 -36.73
CA LYS A 314 33.61 -2.61 -36.52
C LYS A 314 34.61 -2.88 -35.37
N GLY A 315 34.46 -4.04 -34.71
CA GLY A 315 35.35 -4.49 -33.62
C GLY A 315 35.06 -5.86 -32.98
N LYS A 316 34.39 -6.79 -33.67
CA LYS A 316 34.17 -8.16 -33.17
C LYS A 316 35.50 -8.90 -32.93
N LYS A 317 35.66 -9.55 -31.77
CA LYS A 317 35.91 -11.00 -31.68
C LYS A 317 35.73 -11.55 -30.27
N LYS A 318 35.26 -12.81 -30.18
CA LYS A 318 35.36 -13.65 -28.98
C LYS A 318 36.77 -14.24 -28.88
N LYS A 319 37.18 -14.59 -27.67
CA LYS A 319 37.64 -15.95 -27.39
C LYS A 319 36.65 -16.60 -26.42
#